data_AF-A0A946TJI1-F1
#
_entry.id   AF-A0A946TJI1-F1
#
_cell.length_a   1.000
_cell.length_b   1.000
_cell.length_c   1.000
_cell.angle_alpha   90.00
_cell.angle_beta   90.00
_cell.angle_gamma   90.00
#
_symmetry.space_group_name_H-M   'P 1'
#
loop_
_entity.id
_entity.type
_entity.pdbx_description
1 polymer ?
#
loop_
_entity_poly.entity_id
_entity_poly.type
_entity_poly.pdbx_seq_one_letter_code
_entity_poly.pdbx_strand_id
1 'polypeptide(L)'
;MITFVNIWEDKILDTIRTFLNNEFAGTIPIYTGDFKDMGSQSIRLQPIGSTSVDRMASAELREYILDVSYTFKEKSVKKDTWEHIMRQVS
;
A
#
# COMPACT_ATOMS: atom_id res chain seq x y z
N MET A 1 8.75 -7.21 29.82
CA MET A 1 9.57 -6.69 28.70
C MET A 1 8.66 -6.61 27.49
N ILE A 2 8.48 -5.43 26.91
CA ILE A 2 7.73 -5.29 25.67
C ILE A 2 8.67 -5.68 24.54
N THR A 3 8.33 -6.74 23.81
CA THR A 3 9.10 -7.21 22.66
C THR A 3 8.45 -6.67 21.41
N PHE A 4 9.24 -6.06 20.53
CA PHE A 4 8.75 -5.64 19.23
C PHE A 4 8.26 -6.85 18.43
N VAL A 5 7.03 -6.77 17.93
CA VAL A 5 6.46 -7.73 16.96
C VAL A 5 6.40 -7.03 15.62
N ASN A 6 7.04 -7.60 14.61
CA ASN A 6 6.94 -7.10 13.25
C ASN A 6 5.55 -7.47 12.69
N ILE A 7 4.77 -6.44 12.32
CA ILE A 7 3.39 -6.57 11.85
C ILE A 7 3.19 -6.16 10.38
N TRP A 8 4.29 -6.02 9.63
CA TRP A 8 4.25 -5.49 8.26
C TRP A 8 3.38 -6.31 7.33
N GLU A 9 3.55 -7.64 7.29
CA GLU A 9 2.83 -8.49 6.35
C GLU A 9 1.36 -8.64 6.78
N ASP A 10 1.13 -9.08 8.01
CA ASP A 10 -0.15 -9.60 8.48
C ASP A 10 -1.15 -8.51 8.90
N LYS A 11 -0.69 -7.35 9.37
CA LYS A 11 -1.58 -6.26 9.82
C LYS A 11 -1.63 -5.09 8.87
N ILE A 12 -0.52 -4.78 8.19
CA ILE A 12 -0.44 -3.58 7.35
C ILE A 12 -0.67 -3.95 5.89
N LEU A 13 0.22 -4.75 5.29
CA LEU A 13 0.17 -5.05 3.86
C LEU A 13 -1.06 -5.86 3.49
N ASP A 14 -1.41 -6.91 4.23
CA ASP A 14 -2.58 -7.72 3.93
C ASP A 14 -3.89 -6.95 4.06
N THR A 15 -4.00 -6.08 5.07
CA THR A 15 -5.18 -5.22 5.26
C THR A 15 -5.37 -4.28 4.07
N ILE A 16 -4.31 -3.56 3.69
CA ILE A 16 -4.35 -2.60 2.58
C ILE A 16 -4.55 -3.32 1.25
N ARG A 17 -3.86 -4.44 1.02
CA ARG A 17 -4.02 -5.29 -0.16
C ARG A 17 -5.45 -5.80 -0.28
N THR A 18 -6.05 -6.27 0.80
CA THR A 18 -7.45 -6.76 0.82
C THR A 18 -8.41 -5.63 0.51
N PHE A 19 -8.24 -4.47 1.14
CA PHE A 19 -9.06 -3.28 0.87
C PHE A 19 -8.99 -2.88 -0.61
N LEU A 20 -7.79 -2.72 -1.17
CA LEU A 20 -7.60 -2.32 -2.56
C LEU A 20 -8.11 -3.39 -3.54
N ASN A 21 -7.88 -4.68 -3.25
CA ASN A 21 -8.43 -5.76 -4.08
C ASN A 21 -9.95 -5.71 -4.13
N ASN A 22 -10.61 -5.43 -3.00
CA ASN A 22 -12.07 -5.31 -2.95
C ASN A 22 -12.56 -4.07 -3.72
N GLU A 23 -11.92 -2.93 -3.53
CA GLU A 23 -12.25 -1.66 -4.20
C GLU A 23 -12.15 -1.79 -5.73
N PHE A 24 -11.09 -2.44 -6.22
CA PHE A 24 -10.88 -2.64 -7.65
C PHE A 24 -11.48 -3.94 -8.19
N ALA A 25 -12.24 -4.68 -7.38
CA ALA A 25 -12.80 -5.99 -7.74
C ALA A 25 -11.75 -6.96 -8.36
N GLY A 26 -10.50 -6.86 -7.91
CA GLY A 26 -9.37 -7.66 -8.42
C GLY A 26 -8.92 -7.33 -9.85
N THR A 27 -9.43 -6.25 -10.48
CA THR A 27 -9.08 -5.87 -11.85
C THR A 27 -7.69 -5.27 -11.97
N ILE A 28 -7.18 -4.66 -10.89
CA ILE A 28 -5.84 -4.08 -10.82
C ILE A 28 -4.96 -4.97 -9.95
N PRO A 29 -3.86 -5.52 -10.48
CA PRO A 29 -2.93 -6.30 -9.69
C PRO A 29 -2.22 -5.44 -8.65
N ILE A 30 -2.21 -5.93 -7.40
CA ILE A 30 -1.55 -5.30 -6.27
C ILE A 30 -0.39 -6.19 -5.83
N TYR A 31 0.81 -5.63 -5.69
CA TYR A 31 2.01 -6.38 -5.33
C TYR A 31 2.95 -5.63 -4.38
N THR A 32 3.88 -6.37 -3.79
CA THR A 32 4.94 -5.87 -2.89
C THR A 32 6.33 -6.23 -3.42
N GLY A 33 7.34 -5.53 -2.91
CA GLY A 33 8.75 -5.76 -3.25
C GLY A 33 9.22 -4.90 -4.43
N ASP A 34 10.18 -5.42 -5.20
CA ASP A 34 10.75 -4.72 -6.35
C ASP A 34 9.73 -4.53 -7.48
N PHE A 35 10.03 -3.60 -8.40
CA PHE A 35 9.22 -3.37 -9.58
C PHE A 35 9.00 -4.68 -10.35
N LYS A 36 7.73 -4.98 -10.61
CA LYS A 36 7.30 -6.13 -11.41
C LYS A 36 6.43 -5.64 -12.54
N ASP A 37 6.64 -6.22 -13.72
CA ASP A 37 5.72 -6.01 -14.83
C ASP A 37 4.41 -6.77 -14.55
N MET A 38 3.41 -6.04 -14.05
CA MET A 38 2.09 -6.58 -13.75
C MET A 38 1.04 -6.14 -14.78
N GLY A 39 1.46 -5.87 -16.02
CA GLY A 39 0.56 -5.49 -17.10
C GLY A 39 0.41 -3.98 -17.28
N SER A 40 -0.74 -3.55 -17.83
CA SER A 40 -0.98 -2.15 -18.21
C SER A 40 -1.18 -1.23 -17.02
N GLN A 41 -1.68 -1.75 -15.90
CA GLN A 41 -1.94 -1.02 -14.67
C GLN A 41 -1.57 -1.87 -13.47
N SER A 42 -1.00 -1.27 -12.42
CA SER A 42 -0.70 -2.00 -11.18
C SER A 42 -0.46 -1.08 -9.99
N ILE A 43 -0.80 -1.55 -8.80
CA ILE A 43 -0.50 -0.87 -7.54
C ILE A 43 0.63 -1.62 -6.82
N ARG A 44 1.64 -0.87 -6.40
CA ARG A 44 2.77 -1.38 -5.63
C ARG A 44 2.71 -0.83 -4.22
N LEU A 45 2.74 -1.72 -3.23
CA LEU A 45 2.85 -1.40 -1.82
C LEU A 45 4.29 -1.67 -1.38
N GLN A 46 5.01 -0.62 -0.98
CA GLN A 46 6.41 -0.73 -0.56
C GLN A 46 6.57 -0.27 0.89
N PRO A 47 6.85 -1.19 1.84
CA PRO A 47 7.29 -0.82 3.18
C PRO A 47 8.57 -0.01 3.11
N ILE A 48 8.54 1.25 3.58
CA ILE A 48 9.72 2.12 3.60
C ILE A 48 10.43 2.01 4.96
N GLY A 49 9.66 1.95 6.04
CA GLY A 49 10.24 1.83 7.37
C GLY A 49 9.22 2.11 8.47
N SER A 50 9.68 1.99 9.71
CA SER A 50 8.85 2.25 10.88
C SER A 50 9.66 3.00 11.93
N THR A 51 9.03 3.96 12.60
CA THR A 51 9.66 4.78 13.63
C THR A 51 8.95 4.55 14.96
N SER A 52 9.72 4.38 16.04
CA SER A 52 9.19 4.34 17.40
C SER A 52 8.89 5.78 17.83
N VAL A 53 7.62 6.06 18.12
CA VAL A 53 7.14 7.39 18.48
C VAL A 53 7.12 7.57 19.99
N ASP A 54 6.65 6.55 20.71
CA ASP A 54 6.58 6.60 22.17
C ASP A 54 6.71 5.19 22.78
N ARG A 55 7.25 5.13 23.99
CA ARG A 55 7.41 3.90 24.77
C ARG A 55 6.88 4.10 26.18
N MET A 56 5.74 3.48 26.43
CA MET A 56 5.04 3.50 27.71
C MET A 56 5.43 2.29 28.57
N ALA A 57 4.96 2.26 29.83
CA ALA A 57 5.21 1.14 30.74
C ALA A 57 4.66 -0.20 30.22
N SER A 58 3.58 -0.17 29.44
CA SER A 58 2.88 -1.36 28.93
C SER A 58 2.76 -1.44 27.40
N ALA A 59 3.18 -0.41 26.66
CA ALA A 59 3.02 -0.37 25.20
C ALA A 59 4.17 0.36 24.49
N GLU A 60 4.31 0.11 23.20
CA GLU A 60 5.15 0.89 22.28
C GLU A 60 4.27 1.39 21.14
N LEU A 61 4.32 2.70 20.89
CA LEU A 61 3.67 3.32 19.74
C LEU A 61 4.67 3.42 18.59
N ARG A 62 4.29 2.90 17.43
CA ARG A 62 5.10 2.93 16.21
C ARG A 62 4.30 3.47 15.04
N GLU A 63 4.93 4.35 14.29
CA GLU A 63 4.46 4.80 12.99
C GLU A 63 5.10 3.95 11.89
N TYR A 64 4.30 3.60 10.89
CA TYR A 64 4.73 2.81 9.75
C TYR A 64 4.57 3.65 8.48
N ILE A 65 5.64 3.72 7.70
CA ILE A 65 5.71 4.51 6.47
C ILE A 65 5.61 3.53 5.29
N LEU A 66 4.48 3.60 4.59
CA LEU A 66 4.21 2.81 3.40
C LEU A 66 4.19 3.74 2.18
N ASP A 67 4.96 3.39 1.16
CA ASP A 67 4.83 3.99 -0.16
C ASP A 67 3.82 3.20 -1.00
N VAL A 68 2.92 3.94 -1.65
CA VAL A 68 1.86 3.39 -2.50
C VAL A 68 2.01 4.01 -3.88
N SER A 69 2.47 3.21 -4.83
CA SER A 69 2.72 3.64 -6.20
C SER A 69 1.69 3.02 -7.14
N TYR A 70 0.97 3.85 -7.90
CA TYR A 70 0.07 3.38 -8.95
C TYR A 70 0.69 3.64 -10.33
N THR A 71 0.95 2.57 -11.08
CA THR A 71 1.59 2.62 -12.40
C THR A 71 0.59 2.38 -13.52
N PHE A 72 0.70 3.19 -14.59
CA PHE A 72 0.02 3.02 -15.87
C PHE A 72 1.04 2.95 -17.00
N LYS A 73 0.94 1.95 -17.86
CA LYS A 73 1.82 1.78 -19.03
C LYS A 73 1.17 2.21 -20.35
N GLU A 74 -0.13 2.50 -20.35
CA GLU A 74 -0.81 2.92 -21.58
C GLU A 74 -0.39 4.33 -22.00
N LYS A 75 -0.11 4.52 -23.29
CA LYS A 75 0.26 5.82 -23.89
C LYS A 75 -0.89 6.85 -23.87
N SER A 76 -2.10 6.47 -23.43
CA SER A 76 -3.33 7.27 -23.51
C SER A 76 -4.29 6.91 -22.39
N VAL A 77 -4.05 7.39 -21.17
CA VAL A 77 -5.06 7.33 -20.10
C VAL A 77 -6.13 8.37 -20.40
N LYS A 78 -7.37 7.94 -20.66
CA LYS A 78 -8.51 8.87 -20.86
C LYS A 78 -8.69 9.71 -19.60
N LYS A 79 -9.02 11.00 -19.76
CA LYS A 79 -9.19 11.96 -18.65
C LYS A 79 -10.13 11.44 -17.56
N ASP A 80 -11.22 10.78 -17.95
CA ASP A 80 -12.20 10.21 -17.02
C ASP A 80 -11.60 9.11 -16.13
N THR A 81 -10.69 8.31 -16.68
CA THR A 81 -9.94 7.32 -15.91
C THR A 81 -9.04 8.03 -14.90
N TRP A 82 -8.32 9.07 -15.32
CA TRP A 82 -7.50 9.91 -14.43
C TRP A 82 -8.30 10.54 -13.29
N GLU A 83 -9.49 11.08 -13.56
CA GLU A 83 -10.35 11.67 -12.54
C GLU A 83 -10.89 10.62 -11.56
N HIS A 84 -11.22 9.42 -12.04
CA HIS A 84 -11.60 8.32 -11.16
C HIS A 84 -10.47 7.94 -10.20
N ILE A 85 -9.24 7.82 -10.72
CA ILE A 85 -8.04 7.50 -9.94
C ILE A 85 -7.76 8.59 -8.89
N MET A 86 -7.80 9.86 -9.30
CA MET A 86 -7.54 10.97 -8.38
C MET A 86 -8.57 11.07 -7.24
N ARG A 87 -9.83 10.73 -7.52
CA ARG A 87 -10.89 10.69 -6.50
C ARG A 87 -10.73 9.55 -5.51
N GLN A 88 -10.02 8.48 -5.86
CA GLN A 88 -9.76 7.35 -4.94
C GLN A 88 -8.55 7.59 -4.03
N VAL A 89 -7.67 8.54 -4.37
CA VAL A 89 -6.46 8.88 -3.61
C VAL A 89 -6.64 10.13 -2.72
N SER A 90 -7.69 10.95 -2.95
CA SER A 90 -8.03 12.14 -2.16
C SER A 90 -9.00 11.83 -1.03
#